data_AF-A0A419SJ60-F1
#
_entry.id   AF-A0A419SJ60-F1
#
_cell.length_a   1.000
_cell.length_b   1.000
_cell.length_c   1.000
_cell.angle_alpha   90.00
_cell.angle_beta   90.00
_cell.angle_gamma   90.00
#
_symmetry.space_group_name_H-M   'P 1'
#
loop_
_entity.id
_entity.type
_entity.pdbx_description
1 polymer ?
#
loop_
_entity_poly.entity_id
_entity_poly.type
_entity_poly.pdbx_seq_one_letter_code
_entity_poly.pdbx_strand_id
1 'polypeptide(L)'
;MSKSAYIKLVEASTVQEITLDDVKSKLDHYIEMTKKTGQQLAWSYGDVSFPYTLIEKEEGKGRWFYLKGNDPKLYKYIMFGVGTEEIETDGETKQQHYIQIALPDDSTHGDVGKANEFCKFLAKEFKGELHLFNQRIMYFYPRK
;
A
#
# COMPACT_ATOMS: atom_id res chain seq x y z
N MET A 1 14.41 13.03 -4.04
CA MET A 1 12.97 13.14 -4.32
C MET A 1 12.27 11.85 -3.95
N SER A 2 11.43 11.90 -2.90
CA SER A 2 10.64 10.76 -2.44
C SER A 2 9.79 10.19 -3.59
N LYS A 3 9.74 8.87 -3.71
CA LYS A 3 8.98 8.20 -4.77
C LYS A 3 7.63 7.77 -4.22
N SER A 4 6.56 8.01 -4.99
CA SER A 4 5.21 7.57 -4.63
C SER A 4 4.66 6.61 -5.66
N ALA A 5 3.89 5.64 -5.18
CA ALA A 5 2.96 4.83 -5.97
C ALA A 5 1.54 5.15 -5.51
N TYR A 6 0.58 5.00 -6.42
CA TYR A 6 -0.82 5.29 -6.15
C TYR A 6 -1.70 4.13 -6.58
N ILE A 7 -2.69 3.81 -5.75
CA ILE A 7 -3.76 2.89 -6.11
C ILE A 7 -5.03 3.74 -6.22
N LYS A 8 -5.50 3.96 -7.43
CA LYS A 8 -6.71 4.74 -7.72
C LYS A 8 -7.94 3.84 -7.60
N LEU A 9 -8.94 4.29 -6.87
CA LEU A 9 -10.21 3.59 -6.71
C LEU A 9 -11.16 4.01 -7.83
N VAL A 10 -11.09 3.26 -8.92
CA VAL A 10 -11.97 3.39 -10.09
C VAL A 10 -13.37 2.83 -9.80
N GLU A 11 -14.34 3.12 -10.66
CA GLU A 11 -15.71 2.62 -10.54
C GLU A 11 -15.79 1.08 -10.39
N ALA A 12 -14.92 0.34 -11.07
CA ALA A 12 -14.84 -1.12 -11.00
C ALA A 12 -14.12 -1.65 -9.73
N SER A 13 -13.63 -0.77 -8.86
CA SER A 13 -13.00 -1.14 -7.59
C SER A 13 -14.03 -1.74 -6.64
N THR A 14 -13.56 -2.52 -5.68
CA THR A 14 -14.41 -3.11 -4.63
C THR A 14 -15.07 -2.06 -3.73
N VAL A 15 -14.44 -0.90 -3.59
CA VAL A 15 -14.91 0.27 -2.83
C VAL A 15 -14.47 1.54 -3.57
N GLN A 16 -15.23 2.62 -3.40
CA GLN A 16 -14.98 3.92 -4.02
C GLN A 16 -14.49 4.95 -3.00
N GLU A 17 -14.70 4.69 -1.72
CA GLU A 17 -14.18 5.44 -0.58
C GLU A 17 -13.25 4.52 0.23
N ILE A 18 -12.25 5.11 0.89
CA ILE A 18 -11.26 4.37 1.66
C ILE A 18 -10.77 5.17 2.85
N THR A 19 -10.57 4.47 3.96
CA THR A 19 -9.97 5.00 5.19
C THR A 19 -8.61 4.36 5.46
N LEU A 20 -7.84 4.93 6.38
CA LEU A 20 -6.59 4.28 6.84
C LEU A 20 -6.86 2.93 7.49
N ASP A 21 -7.98 2.77 8.18
CA ASP A 21 -8.31 1.52 8.87
C ASP A 21 -8.56 0.38 7.87
N ASP A 22 -9.15 0.68 6.70
CA ASP A 22 -9.30 -0.30 5.62
C ASP A 22 -7.94 -0.77 5.10
N VAL A 23 -6.99 0.16 4.90
CA VAL A 23 -5.62 -0.17 4.46
C VAL A 23 -4.89 -0.99 5.51
N LYS A 24 -4.99 -0.61 6.79
CA LYS A 24 -4.38 -1.35 7.91
C LYS A 24 -4.95 -2.76 8.01
N SER A 25 -6.28 -2.91 7.93
CA SER A 25 -6.93 -4.23 7.97
C SER A 25 -6.45 -5.15 6.84
N LYS A 26 -6.24 -4.62 5.62
CA LYS A 26 -5.66 -5.40 4.53
C LYS A 26 -4.19 -5.77 4.78
N LEU A 27 -3.38 -4.87 5.33
CA LEU A 27 -2.00 -5.19 5.71
C LEU A 27 -1.94 -6.24 6.81
N ASP A 28 -2.81 -6.17 7.82
CA ASP A 28 -2.92 -7.18 8.87
C ASP A 28 -3.31 -8.54 8.29
N HIS A 29 -4.24 -8.57 7.34
CA HIS A 29 -4.60 -9.79 6.62
C HIS A 29 -3.42 -10.37 5.84
N TYR A 30 -2.64 -9.53 5.16
CA TYR A 30 -1.40 -9.95 4.49
C TYR A 30 -0.39 -10.57 5.48
N ILE A 31 -0.22 -9.96 6.66
CA ILE A 31 0.67 -10.48 7.72
C ILE A 31 0.17 -11.85 8.18
N GLU A 32 -1.13 -11.99 8.43
CA GLU A 32 -1.72 -13.26 8.85
C GLU A 32 -1.53 -14.37 7.81
N MET A 33 -1.81 -14.08 6.54
CA MET A 33 -1.61 -15.02 5.44
C MET A 33 -0.16 -15.46 5.30
N THR A 34 0.78 -14.51 5.38
CA THR A 34 2.22 -14.83 5.24
C THR A 34 2.76 -15.60 6.45
N LYS A 35 2.27 -15.31 7.67
CA LYS A 35 2.58 -16.12 8.86
C LYS A 35 2.08 -17.55 8.74
N LYS A 36 0.81 -17.74 8.35
CA LYS A 36 0.23 -19.09 8.14
C LYS A 36 1.02 -19.87 7.09
N THR A 37 1.40 -19.22 6.01
CA THR A 37 2.22 -19.83 4.94
C THR A 37 3.62 -20.21 5.44
N GLY A 38 4.26 -19.34 6.22
CA GLY A 38 5.58 -19.62 6.82
C GLY A 38 5.56 -20.77 7.83
N GLN A 39 4.52 -20.84 8.66
CA GLN A 39 4.31 -21.94 9.62
C GLN A 39 4.12 -23.29 8.92
N GLN A 40 3.36 -23.33 7.82
CA GLN A 40 3.16 -24.54 7.03
C GLN A 40 4.44 -25.04 6.34
N LEU A 41 5.38 -24.15 6.04
CA LEU A 41 6.64 -24.47 5.37
C LEU A 41 7.81 -24.75 6.35
N ALA A 42 7.55 -24.83 7.66
CA ALA A 42 8.54 -25.10 8.72
C ALA A 42 9.78 -24.17 8.69
N TRP A 43 9.63 -22.97 8.14
CA TRP A 43 10.64 -21.92 8.15
C TRP A 43 10.19 -20.83 9.11
N SER A 44 11.12 -20.22 9.85
CA SER A 44 10.88 -19.03 10.69
C SER A 44 10.62 -17.77 9.84
N TYR A 45 9.78 -17.90 8.81
CA TYR A 45 9.57 -16.95 7.73
C TYR A 45 8.55 -15.87 8.09
N GLY A 46 7.73 -16.08 9.12
CA GLY A 46 6.70 -15.12 9.55
C GLY A 46 7.26 -13.76 9.96
N ASP A 47 8.47 -13.71 10.53
CA ASP A 47 9.16 -12.46 10.90
C ASP A 47 9.95 -11.85 9.74
N VAL A 48 10.29 -12.65 8.72
CA VAL A 48 11.05 -12.20 7.53
C VAL A 48 10.13 -11.65 6.44
N SER A 49 8.90 -12.18 6.32
CA SER A 49 7.94 -11.77 5.29
C SER A 49 7.34 -10.38 5.51
N PHE A 50 7.32 -9.93 6.78
CA PHE A 50 6.89 -8.58 7.17
C PHE A 50 7.87 -7.98 8.20
N PRO A 51 9.02 -7.45 7.76
CA PRO A 51 10.09 -6.97 8.65
C PRO A 51 9.85 -5.54 9.16
N TYR A 52 8.59 -5.20 9.47
CA TYR A 52 8.17 -3.86 9.87
C TYR A 52 7.27 -3.86 11.10
N THR A 53 7.26 -2.73 11.80
CA THR A 53 6.30 -2.37 12.83
C THR A 53 5.45 -1.19 12.34
N LEU A 54 4.13 -1.28 12.49
CA LEU A 54 3.22 -0.18 12.16
C LEU A 54 3.30 0.91 13.25
N ILE A 55 3.49 2.16 12.82
CA ILE A 55 3.56 3.34 13.69
C ILE A 55 2.54 4.38 13.23
N GLU A 56 1.75 4.86 14.19
CA GLU A 56 0.84 5.99 14.04
C GLU A 56 1.35 7.15 14.88
N LYS A 57 1.28 8.37 14.33
CA LYS A 57 1.56 9.59 15.08
C LYS A 57 0.30 10.44 15.13
N GLU A 58 0.13 11.21 16.20
CA GLU A 58 -1.03 12.12 16.32
C GLU A 58 -1.12 13.10 15.15
N GLU A 59 0.01 13.64 14.70
CA GLU A 59 0.11 14.52 13.52
C GLU A 59 -0.36 13.86 12.21
N GLY A 60 -0.28 12.53 12.13
CA GLY A 60 -0.73 11.72 10.99
C GLY A 60 -2.14 11.16 11.12
N LYS A 61 -2.82 11.36 12.26
CA LYS A 61 -4.12 10.74 12.55
C LYS A 61 -5.13 11.02 11.43
N GLY A 62 -5.68 9.95 10.87
CA GLY A 62 -6.65 10.00 9.76
C GLY A 62 -6.08 10.35 8.38
N ARG A 63 -4.78 10.66 8.27
CA ARG A 63 -4.13 11.06 7.00
C ARG A 63 -3.05 10.09 6.54
N TRP A 64 -2.19 9.63 7.45
CA TRP A 64 -1.13 8.70 7.14
C TRP A 64 -0.66 7.89 8.35
N PHE A 65 -0.07 6.74 8.07
CA PHE A 65 0.75 5.96 9.00
C PHE A 65 2.03 5.52 8.29
N TYR A 66 2.96 4.92 9.02
CA TYR A 66 4.15 4.36 8.39
C TYR A 66 4.56 3.03 9.00
N LEU A 67 5.19 2.22 8.18
CA LEU A 67 5.85 0.98 8.57
C LEU A 67 7.31 1.30 8.86
N LYS A 68 7.76 1.09 10.09
CA LYS A 68 9.16 1.23 10.51
C LYS A 68 9.86 -0.12 10.44
N GLY A 69 10.97 -0.21 9.71
CA GLY A 69 11.75 -1.44 9.59
C GLY A 69 12.31 -1.89 10.94
N ASN A 70 12.25 -3.19 11.19
CA ASN A 70 12.72 -3.80 12.43
C ASN A 70 14.27 -3.86 12.48
N ASP A 71 14.93 -3.95 11.32
CA ASP A 71 16.38 -3.76 11.14
C ASP A 71 16.62 -2.53 10.23
N PRO A 72 17.00 -1.37 10.80
CA PRO A 72 17.26 -0.14 10.06
C PRO A 72 18.32 -0.22 8.96
N LYS A 73 19.21 -1.24 8.99
CA LYS A 73 20.21 -1.45 7.94
C LYS A 73 19.60 -2.07 6.69
N LEU A 74 18.54 -2.88 6.86
CA LEU A 74 17.88 -3.62 5.79
C LEU A 74 16.57 -2.97 5.34
N TYR A 75 15.87 -2.30 6.25
CA TYR A 75 14.56 -1.71 6.05
C TYR A 75 14.43 -0.45 6.89
N LYS A 76 14.00 0.66 6.30
CA LYS A 76 13.84 1.94 7.01
C LYS A 76 12.39 2.27 7.27
N TYR A 77 11.72 2.84 6.27
CA TYR A 77 10.36 3.33 6.42
C TYR A 77 9.59 3.22 5.09
N ILE A 78 8.32 2.82 5.18
CA ILE A 78 7.36 2.92 4.08
C ILE A 78 6.15 3.69 4.61
N MET A 79 5.76 4.78 3.94
CA MET A 79 4.62 5.59 4.35
C MET A 79 3.37 5.22 3.56
N PHE A 80 2.23 5.23 4.23
CA PHE A 80 0.92 4.96 3.66
C PHE A 80 -0.02 6.12 3.98
N GLY A 81 -0.76 6.57 2.99
CA GLY A 81 -1.80 7.58 3.14
C GLY A 81 -3.00 7.29 2.28
N VAL A 82 -4.10 7.97 2.58
CA VAL A 82 -5.30 7.98 1.74
C VAL A 82 -5.65 9.43 1.42
N GLY A 83 -6.23 9.65 0.26
CA GLY A 83 -6.64 10.99 -0.17
C GLY A 83 -7.65 10.93 -1.30
N THR A 84 -8.06 12.10 -1.76
CA THR A 84 -8.93 12.26 -2.92
C THR A 84 -8.27 13.17 -3.95
N GLU A 85 -8.64 12.99 -5.21
CA GLU A 85 -8.31 13.90 -6.29
C GLU A 85 -9.56 14.15 -7.15
N GLU A 86 -9.61 15.30 -7.80
CA GLU A 86 -10.66 15.61 -8.76
C GLU A 86 -10.30 15.00 -10.12
N ILE A 87 -11.23 14.24 -10.70
CA ILE A 87 -11.15 13.69 -12.05
C ILE A 87 -12.33 14.21 -12.88
N GLU A 88 -12.10 14.43 -14.17
CA GLU A 88 -13.18 14.68 -15.12
C GLU A 88 -13.59 13.36 -15.76
N THR A 89 -14.89 13.05 -15.73
CA THR A 89 -15.46 11.86 -16.37
C THR A 89 -16.80 12.24 -16.97
N ASP A 90 -16.97 12.02 -18.27
CA ASP A 90 -18.19 12.34 -19.03
C ASP A 90 -18.66 13.80 -18.90
N GLY A 91 -17.72 14.73 -18.73
CA GLY A 91 -18.01 16.17 -18.57
C GLY A 91 -18.40 16.58 -17.15
N GLU A 92 -18.33 15.66 -16.17
CA GLU A 92 -18.56 15.93 -14.76
C GLU A 92 -17.26 15.81 -13.96
N THR A 93 -17.04 16.74 -13.01
CA THR A 93 -15.96 16.63 -12.02
C THR A 93 -16.39 15.72 -10.88
N LYS A 94 -15.62 14.66 -10.62
CA LYS A 94 -15.87 13.68 -9.54
C LYS A 94 -14.65 13.58 -8.63
N GLN A 95 -14.88 13.31 -7.35
CA GLN A 95 -13.83 13.00 -6.40
C GLN A 95 -13.48 11.50 -6.50
N GLN A 96 -12.23 11.19 -6.79
CA GLN A 96 -11.69 9.83 -6.79
C GLN A 96 -10.78 9.63 -5.59
N HIS A 97 -11.08 8.61 -4.79
CA HIS A 97 -10.20 8.22 -3.69
C HIS A 97 -8.98 7.44 -4.19
N TYR A 98 -7.87 7.58 -3.48
CA TYR A 98 -6.67 6.81 -3.72
C TYR A 98 -5.96 6.40 -2.42
N ILE A 99 -5.16 5.35 -2.53
CA ILE A 99 -4.14 4.98 -1.54
C ILE A 99 -2.79 5.44 -2.09
N GLN A 100 -2.04 6.19 -1.30
CA GLN A 100 -0.66 6.59 -1.61
C GLN A 100 0.31 5.74 -0.79
N ILE A 101 1.33 5.21 -1.46
CA ILE A 101 2.47 4.55 -0.82
C ILE A 101 3.70 5.35 -1.18
N ALA A 102 4.44 5.84 -0.19
CA ALA A 102 5.61 6.68 -0.38
C ALA A 102 6.87 6.07 0.23
N LEU A 103 7.96 6.18 -0.52
CA LEU A 103 9.32 5.80 -0.14
C LEU A 103 10.17 7.06 0.05
N PRO A 104 10.69 7.31 1.26
CA PRO A 104 11.68 8.36 1.50
C PRO A 104 12.94 8.19 0.64
N ASP A 105 13.70 9.27 0.49
CA ASP A 105 14.92 9.29 -0.34
C ASP A 105 15.99 8.30 0.11
N ASP A 106 16.00 7.97 1.39
CA ASP A 106 16.99 7.12 2.01
C ASP A 106 16.51 5.65 2.14
N SER A 107 15.39 5.31 1.48
CA SER A 107 14.82 3.96 1.43
C SER A 107 15.82 2.94 0.90
N THR A 108 15.83 1.76 1.52
CA THR A 108 16.71 0.65 1.12
C THR A 108 16.16 -0.10 -0.09
N HIS A 109 16.97 -0.98 -0.68
CA HIS A 109 16.49 -1.93 -1.69
C HIS A 109 15.39 -2.84 -1.13
N GLY A 110 15.48 -3.20 0.16
CA GLY A 110 14.45 -3.97 0.86
C GLY A 110 13.12 -3.23 0.93
N ASP A 111 13.14 -1.94 1.26
CA ASP A 111 11.94 -1.08 1.27
C ASP A 111 11.29 -0.99 -0.10
N VAL A 112 12.09 -0.79 -1.16
CA VAL A 112 11.58 -0.76 -2.53
C VAL A 112 10.92 -2.09 -2.91
N GLY A 113 11.54 -3.22 -2.56
CA GLY A 113 10.98 -4.55 -2.81
C GLY A 113 9.64 -4.76 -2.10
N LYS A 114 9.60 -4.49 -0.79
CA LYS A 114 8.40 -4.68 0.03
C LYS A 114 7.28 -3.70 -0.30
N ALA A 115 7.61 -2.44 -0.59
CA ALA A 115 6.61 -1.47 -1.04
C ALA A 115 5.96 -1.89 -2.37
N ASN A 116 6.74 -2.39 -3.34
CA ASN A 116 6.18 -2.93 -4.59
C ASN A 116 5.27 -4.14 -4.35
N GLU A 117 5.63 -5.01 -3.40
CA GLU A 117 4.79 -6.14 -2.98
C GLU A 117 3.47 -5.66 -2.37
N PHE A 118 3.52 -4.74 -1.40
CA PHE A 118 2.32 -4.17 -0.77
C PHE A 118 1.43 -3.44 -1.77
N CYS A 119 2.00 -2.65 -2.68
CA CYS A 119 1.25 -1.98 -3.74
C CYS A 119 0.44 -2.98 -4.58
N LYS A 120 1.05 -4.09 -5.01
CA LYS A 120 0.37 -5.11 -5.83
C LYS A 120 -0.69 -5.86 -5.03
N PHE A 121 -0.39 -6.19 -3.77
CA PHE A 121 -1.34 -6.85 -2.88
C PHE A 121 -2.58 -5.98 -2.66
N LEU A 122 -2.39 -4.74 -2.21
CA LEU A 122 -3.49 -3.80 -1.96
C LEU A 122 -4.29 -3.50 -3.22
N ALA A 123 -3.63 -3.30 -4.37
CA ALA A 123 -4.32 -3.07 -5.63
C ALA A 123 -5.19 -4.27 -6.04
N LYS A 124 -4.73 -5.50 -5.79
CA LYS A 124 -5.52 -6.72 -6.01
C LYS A 124 -6.71 -6.82 -5.06
N GLU A 125 -6.51 -6.57 -3.77
CA GLU A 125 -7.56 -6.61 -2.76
C GLU A 125 -8.68 -5.60 -3.04
N PHE A 126 -8.31 -4.39 -3.45
CA PHE A 126 -9.27 -3.33 -3.73
C PHE A 126 -9.77 -3.30 -5.19
N LYS A 127 -9.21 -4.13 -6.08
CA LYS A 127 -9.41 -4.06 -7.54
C LYS A 127 -9.12 -2.67 -8.10
N GLY A 128 -8.05 -2.03 -7.63
CA GLY A 128 -7.67 -0.68 -8.03
C GLY A 128 -6.82 -0.61 -9.31
N GLU A 129 -6.66 0.61 -9.81
CA GLU A 129 -5.64 0.94 -10.81
C GLU A 129 -4.33 1.33 -10.10
N LEU A 130 -3.28 0.55 -10.28
CA LEU A 130 -1.99 0.76 -9.63
C LEU A 130 -1.03 1.51 -10.54
N HIS A 131 -0.63 2.70 -10.10
CA HIS A 131 0.46 3.49 -10.64
C HIS A 131 1.71 3.21 -9.82
N LEU A 132 2.66 2.46 -10.38
CA LEU A 132 3.90 2.08 -9.69
C LEU A 132 4.85 3.27 -9.49
N PHE A 133 5.86 3.10 -8.62
CA PHE A 133 6.92 4.10 -8.36
C PHE A 133 7.70 4.53 -9.61
N ASN A 134 7.66 3.72 -10.68
CA ASN A 134 8.26 4.02 -11.98
C ASN A 134 7.22 4.47 -13.03
N GLN A 135 6.03 4.87 -12.59
CA GLN A 135 4.91 5.35 -13.40
C GLN A 135 4.25 4.29 -14.31
N ARG A 136 4.70 3.03 -14.28
CA ARG A 136 4.00 1.96 -14.99
C ARG A 136 2.63 1.73 -14.34
N ILE A 137 1.59 1.65 -15.16
CA ILE A 137 0.23 1.37 -14.72
C ILE A 137 -0.08 -0.13 -14.81
N MET A 138 -0.70 -0.67 -13.77
CA MET A 138 -1.24 -2.03 -13.69
C MET A 138 -2.71 -1.97 -13.30
N TYR A 139 -3.52 -2.86 -13.88
CA TYR A 139 -4.97 -2.83 -13.70
C TYR A 139 -5.41 -4.13 -13.03
N PHE A 140 -6.02 -4.03 -11.85
CA PHE A 140 -6.46 -5.18 -11.04
C PHE A 140 -7.98 -5.38 -11.02
N TYR A 141 -8.71 -4.66 -11.89
CA TYR A 141 -10.13 -4.83 -12.14
C TYR A 141 -10.39 -5.38 -13.55
N PRO A 142 -11.56 -6.04 -13.77
CA PRO A 142 -11.98 -6.43 -15.10
C PRO A 142 -12.12 -5.19 -15.99
N ARG A 143 -11.39 -5.18 -17.11
CA ARG A 143 -11.55 -4.16 -18.15
C ARG A 143 -12.57 -4.68 -19.17
N LYS A 144 -13.63 -3.90 -19.42
CA LYS A 144 -14.59 -4.15 -20.50
C LYS A 144 -13.98 -3.75 -21.84
#